data_AF-U4UR79-F1
#
_entry.id   AF-U4UR79-F1
#
_cell.length_a   1.000
_cell.length_b   1.000
_cell.length_c   1.000
_cell.angle_alpha   90.00
_cell.angle_beta   90.00
_cell.angle_gamma   90.00
#
_symmetry.space_group_name_H-M   'P 1'
#
loop_
_entity.id
_entity.type
_entity.pdbx_description
1 polymer ?
#
loop_
_entity_poly.entity_id
_entity_poly.type
_entity_poly.pdbx_seq_one_letter_code
_entity_poly.pdbx_strand_id
1 'polypeptide(L)'
;MRVKGGRYNLHVLQELEAIEEQWRSETKELVSMVAKLQEENRKLVKVQNPNNQSPTTPPDGNDAEMLQKLKDSLEKHREEIREKEKLIQEKCLDADNLKSQIDRLTTTSKELRRKHKSMQNQVRTLCDERADFLVQLQDQQRDINVLRQRLGLAQKENEDLVMCDIPFPANKAIYDLDDPNRPRFTTQELKDILHERNELKARVSDLEDELETYRPKKKTETPVDEDAPVQGPLPYEPDDAPWKKASESGIRKFFRKIFSESSGGSSFPKRSLSTLSKMALSSTSDPVYC
;
A
#
# COMPACT_ATOMS: atom_id res chain seq x y z
N MET A 1 3.99 -25.56 9.52
CA MET A 1 5.10 -26.18 8.76
C MET A 1 4.68 -27.18 7.67
N ARG A 2 3.39 -27.29 7.29
CA ARG A 2 2.89 -28.34 6.37
C ARG A 2 2.86 -27.98 4.87
N VAL A 3 3.37 -26.82 4.46
CA VAL A 3 3.24 -26.31 3.07
C VAL A 3 4.50 -26.56 2.23
N LYS A 4 5.65 -26.88 2.85
CA LYS A 4 6.90 -27.18 2.11
C LYS A 4 6.93 -28.59 1.52
N GLY A 5 6.27 -29.57 2.14
CA GLY A 5 6.21 -30.95 1.65
C GLY A 5 5.38 -31.13 0.37
N GLY A 6 4.29 -30.37 0.21
CA GLY A 6 3.45 -30.43 -1.00
C GLY A 6 4.14 -29.90 -2.26
N ARG A 7 4.95 -28.84 -2.11
CA ARG A 7 5.74 -28.28 -3.24
C ARG A 7 6.91 -29.19 -3.63
N TYR A 8 7.54 -29.84 -2.66
CA TYR A 8 8.59 -30.81 -2.93
C TYR A 8 8.05 -32.07 -3.64
N ASN A 9 6.91 -32.59 -3.19
CA ASN A 9 6.27 -33.73 -3.86
C ASN A 9 5.81 -33.39 -5.29
N LEU A 10 5.31 -32.17 -5.53
CA LEU A 10 4.94 -31.73 -6.88
C LEU A 10 6.16 -31.63 -7.80
N HIS A 11 7.31 -31.16 -7.29
CA HIS A 11 8.55 -31.10 -8.05
C HIS A 11 9.06 -32.49 -8.42
N VAL A 12 9.07 -33.42 -7.46
CA VAL A 12 9.49 -34.82 -7.70
C VAL A 12 8.58 -35.50 -8.73
N LEU A 13 7.26 -35.24 -8.69
CA LEU A 13 6.33 -35.75 -9.69
C LEU A 13 6.59 -35.18 -11.09
N GLN A 14 6.90 -33.88 -11.20
CA GLN A 14 7.26 -33.24 -12.47
C GLN A 14 8.59 -33.76 -13.02
N GLU A 15 9.59 -34.00 -12.16
CA GLU A 15 10.87 -34.59 -12.55
C GLU A 15 10.71 -36.03 -13.05
N LEU A 16 9.88 -36.84 -12.38
CA LEU A 16 9.56 -38.19 -12.82
C LEU A 16 8.83 -38.20 -14.18
N GLU A 17 7.85 -37.31 -14.37
CA GLU A 17 7.13 -37.17 -15.64
C GLU A 17 8.07 -36.76 -16.78
N ALA A 18 9.02 -35.85 -16.52
CA ALA A 18 10.02 -35.45 -17.51
C ALA A 18 10.97 -36.59 -17.88
N ILE A 19 11.40 -37.39 -16.90
CA ILE A 19 12.25 -38.57 -17.16
C ILE A 19 11.48 -39.61 -17.97
N GLU A 20 10.21 -39.88 -17.65
CA GLU A 20 9.38 -40.82 -18.40
C GLU A 20 9.16 -40.37 -19.85
N GLU A 21 8.92 -39.08 -20.07
CA GLU A 21 8.73 -38.53 -21.41
C GLU A 21 10.03 -38.59 -22.23
N GLN A 22 11.17 -38.32 -21.60
CA GLN A 22 12.48 -38.47 -22.22
C GLN A 22 12.74 -39.92 -22.65
N TRP A 23 12.49 -40.90 -21.76
CA TRP A 23 12.62 -42.32 -22.07
C TRP A 23 11.69 -42.76 -23.21
N ARG A 24 10.45 -42.23 -23.25
CA ARG A 24 9.53 -42.48 -24.37
C ARG A 24 10.05 -41.92 -25.68
N SER A 25 10.60 -40.70 -25.68
CA SER A 25 11.18 -40.08 -26.87
C SER A 25 12.38 -40.87 -27.38
N GLU A 26 13.33 -41.20 -26.50
CA GLU A 26 14.54 -41.97 -26.85
C GLU A 26 14.17 -43.36 -27.39
N THR A 27 13.19 -44.04 -26.78
CA THR A 27 12.70 -45.33 -27.27
C THR A 27 12.09 -45.21 -28.66
N LYS A 28 11.30 -44.17 -28.91
CA LYS A 28 10.69 -43.91 -30.23
C LYS A 28 11.74 -43.62 -31.30
N GLU A 29 12.78 -42.86 -30.96
CA GLU A 29 13.90 -42.56 -31.86
C GLU A 29 14.69 -43.82 -32.22
N LEU A 30 15.01 -44.66 -31.24
CA LEU A 30 15.69 -45.94 -31.46
C LEU A 30 14.86 -46.87 -32.34
N VAL A 31 13.56 -46.99 -32.09
CA VAL A 31 12.65 -47.80 -32.93
C VAL A 31 12.60 -47.27 -34.36
N SER A 32 12.54 -45.95 -34.55
CA SER A 32 12.60 -45.31 -35.86
C SER A 32 13.94 -45.59 -36.58
N MET A 33 15.05 -45.55 -35.85
CA MET A 33 16.38 -45.88 -36.40
C MET A 33 16.47 -47.35 -36.84
N VAL A 34 15.98 -48.27 -36.01
CA VAL A 34 15.92 -49.70 -36.34
C VAL A 34 15.05 -49.93 -37.58
N ALA A 35 13.89 -49.26 -37.69
CA ALA A 35 13.03 -49.38 -38.87
C ALA A 35 13.72 -48.89 -40.15
N LYS A 36 14.46 -47.78 -40.09
CA LYS A 36 15.27 -47.28 -41.22
C LYS A 36 16.36 -48.28 -41.63
N LEU A 37 17.11 -48.79 -40.66
CA LEU A 37 18.16 -49.78 -40.92
C LEU A 37 17.60 -51.10 -41.47
N GLN A 38 16.43 -51.53 -41.00
CA GLN A 38 15.74 -52.71 -41.53
C GLN A 38 15.29 -52.49 -42.98
N GLU A 39 14.78 -51.31 -43.33
CA GLU A 39 14.40 -50.97 -44.70
C GLU A 39 15.63 -50.87 -45.62
N GLU A 40 16.74 -50.31 -45.15
CA GLU A 40 18.01 -50.30 -45.88
C GLU A 40 18.56 -51.70 -46.10
N ASN A 41 18.57 -52.56 -45.07
CA ASN A 41 18.94 -53.97 -45.23
C ASN A 41 18.01 -54.69 -46.21
N ARG A 42 16.71 -54.42 -46.18
CA ARG A 42 15.75 -54.98 -47.14
C ARG A 42 16.03 -54.51 -48.57
N LYS A 43 16.42 -53.25 -48.76
CA LYS A 43 16.82 -52.69 -50.06
C LYS A 43 18.14 -53.30 -50.54
N LEU A 44 19.15 -53.41 -49.67
CA LEU A 44 20.44 -54.03 -50.00
C LEU A 44 20.27 -55.51 -50.37
N VAL A 45 19.46 -56.27 -49.63
CA VAL A 45 19.15 -57.67 -49.96
C VAL A 45 18.44 -57.79 -51.32
N LYS A 46 17.55 -56.86 -51.67
CA LYS A 46 16.93 -56.81 -53.00
C LYS A 46 17.93 -56.47 -54.12
N VAL A 47 18.89 -55.59 -53.84
CA VAL A 47 19.95 -55.19 -54.80
C VAL A 47 21.04 -56.28 -54.94
N GLN A 48 21.28 -57.06 -53.89
CA GLN A 48 22.26 -58.15 -53.89
C GLN A 48 21.72 -59.45 -54.53
N ASN A 49 20.41 -59.54 -54.77
CA ASN A 49 19.76 -60.73 -55.34
C ASN A 49 19.04 -60.49 -56.69
N PRO A 50 19.68 -59.92 -57.73
CA PRO A 50 19.28 -60.16 -59.10
C PRO A 50 20.01 -61.41 -59.60
N ASN A 51 19.19 -62.39 -59.95
CA ASN A 51 19.58 -63.63 -60.60
C ASN A 51 20.61 -63.40 -61.72
N ASN A 52 21.62 -64.26 -61.76
CA ASN A 52 22.60 -64.44 -62.84
C ASN A 52 21.97 -64.34 -64.24
N GLN A 53 22.51 -63.44 -65.08
CA GLN A 53 22.53 -63.34 -66.56
C GLN A 53 22.51 -61.85 -66.93
N SER A 54 23.44 -61.24 -67.68
CA SER A 54 24.18 -61.69 -68.87
C SER A 54 25.17 -60.56 -69.30
N PRO A 55 25.69 -60.48 -70.54
CA PRO A 55 27.12 -60.49 -70.85
C PRO A 55 27.71 -59.09 -71.13
N THR A 56 29.02 -58.97 -70.98
CA THR A 56 29.84 -57.93 -71.61
C THR A 56 29.73 -58.01 -73.14
N THR A 57 28.93 -57.12 -73.75
CA THR A 57 28.97 -56.79 -75.19
C THR A 57 29.59 -55.40 -75.40
N PRO A 58 30.23 -55.14 -76.57
CA PRO A 58 30.90 -53.87 -76.85
C PRO A 58 29.89 -52.72 -77.01
N PRO A 59 30.31 -51.45 -76.85
CA PRO A 59 29.39 -50.32 -76.75
C PRO A 59 28.81 -49.97 -78.13
N ASP A 60 27.52 -50.19 -78.31
CA ASP A 60 26.77 -49.57 -79.40
C ASP A 60 26.57 -48.07 -79.09
N GLY A 61 26.62 -47.22 -80.12
CA GLY A 61 26.63 -45.74 -79.99
C GLY A 61 25.45 -45.11 -79.22
N ASN A 62 24.38 -45.88 -78.95
CA ASN A 62 23.23 -45.45 -78.16
C ASN A 62 23.54 -45.35 -76.65
N ASP A 63 24.43 -46.19 -76.12
CA ASP A 63 24.81 -46.17 -74.70
C ASP A 63 25.69 -44.96 -74.37
N ALA A 64 26.55 -44.56 -75.31
CA ALA A 64 27.35 -43.34 -75.20
C ALA A 64 26.46 -42.09 -75.16
N GLU A 65 25.41 -42.04 -75.98
CA GLU A 65 24.44 -40.95 -75.98
C GLU A 65 23.62 -40.92 -74.67
N MET A 66 23.22 -42.08 -74.14
CA MET A 66 22.52 -42.17 -72.85
C MET A 66 23.40 -41.72 -71.69
N LEU A 67 24.66 -42.17 -71.64
CA LEU A 67 25.62 -41.75 -70.62
C LEU A 67 25.90 -40.25 -70.68
N GLN A 68 25.97 -39.67 -71.88
CA GLN A 68 26.13 -38.22 -72.04
C GLN A 68 24.91 -37.46 -71.49
N LYS A 69 23.67 -37.89 -71.79
CA LYS A 69 22.44 -37.28 -71.23
C LYS A 69 22.37 -37.38 -69.71
N LEU A 70 22.78 -38.51 -69.13
CA LEU A 70 22.88 -38.68 -67.68
C LEU A 70 23.91 -37.73 -67.07
N LYS A 71 25.08 -37.59 -67.71
CA LYS A 71 26.13 -36.66 -67.28
C LYS A 71 25.66 -35.21 -67.33
N ASP A 72 25.00 -34.80 -68.41
CA ASP A 72 24.45 -33.45 -68.56
C ASP A 72 23.36 -33.17 -67.52
N SER A 73 22.51 -34.16 -67.23
CA SER A 73 21.48 -34.07 -66.18
C SER A 73 22.11 -33.98 -64.79
N LEU A 74 23.18 -34.74 -64.53
CA LEU A 74 23.91 -34.70 -63.26
C LEU A 74 24.60 -33.35 -63.06
N GLU A 75 25.21 -32.79 -64.10
CA GLU A 75 25.81 -31.45 -64.05
C GLU A 75 24.75 -30.37 -63.83
N LYS A 76 23.58 -30.48 -64.50
CA LYS A 76 22.44 -29.60 -64.24
C LYS A 76 21.97 -29.67 -62.79
N HIS A 77 21.83 -30.88 -62.23
CA HIS A 77 21.46 -31.03 -60.83
C HIS A 77 22.53 -30.48 -59.87
N ARG A 78 23.82 -30.58 -60.20
CA ARG A 78 24.89 -29.94 -59.42
C ARG A 78 24.78 -28.42 -59.44
N GLU A 79 24.47 -27.84 -60.60
CA GLU A 79 24.23 -26.39 -60.72
C GLU A 79 23.00 -25.96 -59.91
N GLU A 80 21.88 -26.70 -60.03
CA GLU A 80 20.66 -26.45 -59.26
C GLU A 80 20.88 -26.55 -57.74
N ILE A 81 21.72 -27.49 -57.29
CA ILE A 81 22.11 -27.60 -55.88
C ILE A 81 22.89 -26.34 -55.46
N ARG A 82 23.90 -25.92 -56.24
CA ARG A 82 24.70 -24.73 -55.93
C ARG A 82 23.87 -23.46 -55.90
N GLU A 83 22.90 -23.31 -56.80
CA GLU A 83 21.99 -22.17 -56.81
C GLU A 83 21.06 -22.17 -55.58
N LYS A 84 20.49 -23.32 -55.23
CA LYS A 84 19.68 -23.47 -54.01
C LYS A 84 20.48 -23.23 -52.74
N GLU A 85 21.72 -23.70 -52.67
CA GLU A 85 22.62 -23.43 -51.53
C GLU A 85 22.88 -21.94 -51.35
N LYS A 86 23.15 -21.22 -52.45
CA LYS A 86 23.32 -19.76 -52.43
C LYS A 86 22.05 -19.06 -51.95
N LEU A 87 20.88 -19.47 -52.44
CA LEU A 87 19.60 -18.91 -52.01
C LEU A 87 19.34 -19.17 -50.52
N ILE A 88 19.62 -20.40 -50.04
CA ILE A 88 19.51 -20.74 -48.62
C ILE A 88 20.44 -19.86 -47.79
N GLN A 89 21.67 -19.66 -48.22
CA GLN A 89 22.63 -18.80 -47.53
C GLN A 89 22.12 -17.36 -47.42
N GLU A 90 21.59 -16.79 -48.50
CA GLU A 90 20.97 -15.46 -48.49
C GLU A 90 19.79 -15.39 -47.51
N LYS A 91 18.92 -16.41 -47.52
CA LYS A 91 17.80 -16.47 -46.58
C LYS A 91 18.22 -16.67 -45.12
N CYS A 92 19.32 -17.37 -44.86
CA CYS A 92 19.89 -17.44 -43.52
C CYS A 92 20.37 -16.06 -43.05
N LEU A 93 21.03 -15.29 -43.90
CA LEU A 93 21.46 -13.92 -43.57
C LEU A 93 20.27 -12.98 -43.31
N ASP A 94 19.22 -13.07 -44.14
CA ASP A 94 17.98 -12.32 -43.92
C ASP A 94 17.34 -12.68 -42.56
N ALA A 95 17.30 -13.97 -42.22
CA ALA A 95 16.76 -14.45 -40.96
C ALA A 95 17.57 -13.94 -39.75
N ASP A 96 18.89 -13.94 -39.82
CA ASP A 96 19.77 -13.42 -38.77
C ASP A 96 19.64 -11.90 -38.59
N ASN A 97 19.47 -11.17 -39.70
CA ASN A 97 19.20 -9.73 -39.68
C ASN A 97 17.85 -9.40 -39.02
N LEU A 98 16.79 -10.14 -39.37
CA LEU A 98 15.46 -9.98 -38.76
C LEU A 98 15.47 -10.35 -37.28
N LYS A 99 16.17 -11.44 -36.92
CA LYS A 99 16.36 -11.85 -35.53
C LYS A 99 17.03 -10.74 -34.71
N SER A 100 18.09 -10.13 -35.25
CA SER A 100 18.78 -9.00 -34.61
C SER A 100 17.86 -7.78 -34.42
N GLN A 101 16.95 -7.52 -35.37
CA GLN A 101 15.94 -6.46 -35.22
C GLN A 101 14.92 -6.78 -34.13
N ILE A 102 14.45 -8.02 -34.07
CA ILE A 102 13.52 -8.49 -33.02
C ILE A 102 14.17 -8.36 -31.65
N ASP A 103 15.45 -8.71 -31.50
CA ASP A 103 16.16 -8.60 -30.22
C ASP A 103 16.28 -7.14 -29.79
N ARG A 104 16.62 -6.23 -30.71
CA ARG A 104 16.65 -4.77 -30.45
C ARG A 104 15.27 -4.22 -30.06
N LEU A 105 14.21 -4.62 -30.75
CA LEU A 105 12.85 -4.19 -30.41
C LEU A 105 12.39 -4.79 -29.07
N THR A 106 12.83 -6.01 -28.76
CA THR A 106 12.52 -6.66 -27.49
C THR A 106 13.19 -5.94 -26.32
N THR A 107 14.43 -5.50 -26.47
CA THR A 107 15.14 -4.74 -25.43
C THR A 107 14.51 -3.36 -25.23
N THR A 108 14.23 -2.61 -26.29
CA THR A 108 13.57 -1.30 -26.18
C THR A 108 12.15 -1.40 -25.63
N SER A 109 11.38 -2.43 -26.01
CA SER A 109 10.05 -2.71 -25.44
C SER A 109 10.11 -2.98 -23.93
N LYS A 110 11.11 -3.74 -23.46
CA LYS A 110 11.31 -3.98 -22.02
C LYS A 110 11.69 -2.70 -21.29
N GLU A 111 12.54 -1.86 -21.88
CA GLU A 111 12.93 -0.58 -21.30
C GLU A 111 11.75 0.39 -21.20
N LEU A 112 10.96 0.53 -22.27
CA LEU A 112 9.76 1.36 -22.28
C LEU A 112 8.74 0.91 -21.23
N ARG A 113 8.54 -0.40 -21.06
CA ARG A 113 7.68 -0.94 -19.98
C ARG A 113 8.18 -0.56 -18.59
N ARG A 114 9.51 -0.60 -18.35
CA ARG A 114 10.11 -0.15 -17.08
C ARG A 114 9.93 1.35 -16.87
N LYS A 115 10.18 2.17 -17.90
CA LYS A 115 9.97 3.64 -17.85
C LYS A 115 8.51 3.99 -17.58
N HIS A 116 7.58 3.35 -18.28
CA HIS A 116 6.15 3.52 -18.06
C HIS A 116 5.75 3.19 -16.61
N LYS A 117 6.23 2.07 -16.06
CA LYS A 117 5.98 1.69 -14.66
C LYS A 117 6.56 2.72 -13.67
N SER A 118 7.77 3.23 -13.92
CA SER A 118 8.37 4.28 -13.10
C SER A 118 7.53 5.56 -13.10
N MET A 119 7.13 6.02 -14.28
CA MET A 119 6.30 7.22 -14.42
C MET A 119 4.91 7.03 -13.80
N GLN A 120 4.30 5.86 -13.98
CA GLN A 120 3.02 5.52 -13.35
C GLN A 120 3.11 5.56 -11.82
N ASN A 121 4.22 5.08 -11.24
CA ASN A 121 4.46 5.17 -9.81
C ASN A 121 4.64 6.62 -9.36
N GLN A 122 5.37 7.44 -10.11
CA GLN A 122 5.52 8.88 -9.81
C GLN A 122 4.16 9.60 -9.80
N VAL A 123 3.31 9.34 -10.80
CA VAL A 123 1.95 9.90 -10.85
C VAL A 123 1.14 9.48 -9.63
N ARG A 124 1.25 8.21 -9.20
CA ARG A 124 0.55 7.74 -8.00
C ARG A 124 1.03 8.46 -6.74
N THR A 125 2.34 8.57 -6.55
CA THR A 125 2.91 9.31 -5.41
C THR A 125 2.46 10.76 -5.38
N LEU A 126 2.49 11.47 -6.52
CA LEU A 126 2.00 12.84 -6.61
C LEU A 126 0.49 12.94 -6.30
N CYS A 127 -0.30 11.94 -6.67
CA CYS A 127 -1.73 11.91 -6.33
C CYS A 127 -1.95 11.71 -4.82
N ASP A 128 -1.16 10.85 -4.19
CA ASP A 128 -1.21 10.61 -2.75
C ASP A 128 -0.80 11.89 -1.98
N GLU A 129 0.32 12.52 -2.37
CA GLU A 129 0.77 13.80 -1.80
C GLU A 129 -0.28 14.91 -1.96
N ARG A 130 -0.91 15.01 -3.14
CA ARG A 130 -2.01 15.96 -3.36
C ARG A 130 -3.20 15.68 -2.44
N ALA A 131 -3.55 14.41 -2.21
CA ALA A 131 -4.63 14.07 -1.30
C ALA A 131 -4.30 14.48 0.15
N ASP A 132 -3.06 14.25 0.60
CA ASP A 132 -2.59 14.66 1.92
C ASP A 132 -2.66 16.18 2.11
N PHE A 133 -2.23 16.96 1.11
CA PHE A 133 -2.34 18.42 1.16
C PHE A 133 -3.80 18.90 1.19
N LEU A 134 -4.70 18.25 0.46
CA LEU A 134 -6.12 18.60 0.50
C LEU A 134 -6.74 18.34 1.88
N VAL A 135 -6.36 17.24 2.54
CA VAL A 135 -6.82 16.94 3.90
C VAL A 135 -6.30 18.00 4.88
N GLN A 136 -5.00 18.31 4.83
CA GLN A 136 -4.41 19.35 5.69
C GLN A 136 -5.07 20.72 5.50
N LEU A 137 -5.34 21.12 4.25
CA LEU A 137 -6.02 22.37 3.95
C LEU A 137 -7.44 22.40 4.52
N GLN A 138 -8.18 21.29 4.41
CA GLN A 138 -9.51 21.20 5.01
C GLN A 138 -9.47 21.27 6.54
N ASP A 139 -8.49 20.64 7.18
CA ASP A 139 -8.33 20.71 8.64
C ASP A 139 -8.01 22.13 9.10
N GLN A 140 -7.10 22.82 8.42
CA GLN A 140 -6.82 24.23 8.68
C GLN A 140 -8.08 25.11 8.50
N GLN A 141 -8.90 24.84 7.48
CA GLN A 141 -10.15 25.58 7.28
C GLN A 141 -11.16 25.34 8.41
N ARG A 142 -11.23 24.10 8.95
CA ARG A 142 -12.04 23.78 10.13
C ARG A 142 -11.55 24.55 11.35
N ASP A 143 -10.24 24.57 11.58
CA ASP A 143 -9.63 25.30 12.70
C ASP A 143 -9.91 26.81 12.61
N ILE A 144 -9.77 27.40 11.42
CA ILE A 144 -10.11 28.82 11.18
C ILE A 144 -11.58 29.09 11.53
N ASN A 145 -12.49 28.19 11.12
CA ASN A 145 -13.91 28.36 11.41
C ASN A 145 -14.19 28.28 12.92
N VAL A 146 -13.56 27.33 13.63
CA VAL A 146 -13.68 27.20 15.09
C VAL A 146 -13.13 28.44 15.79
N LEU A 147 -11.97 28.94 15.38
CA LEU A 147 -11.37 30.15 15.95
C LEU A 147 -12.25 31.39 15.71
N ARG A 148 -12.81 31.54 14.51
CA ARG A 148 -13.77 32.62 14.21
C ARG A 148 -15.02 32.55 15.08
N GLN A 149 -15.55 31.35 15.31
CA GLN A 149 -16.70 31.16 16.20
C GLN A 149 -16.35 31.54 17.64
N ARG A 150 -15.20 31.08 18.17
CA ARG A 150 -14.74 31.43 19.52
C ARG A 150 -14.49 32.92 19.67
N LEU A 151 -13.90 33.56 18.67
CA LEU A 151 -13.69 35.01 18.65
C LEU A 151 -15.04 35.75 18.71
N GLY A 152 -16.04 35.32 17.94
CA GLY A 152 -17.38 35.89 17.98
C GLY A 152 -18.07 35.75 19.34
N LEU A 153 -17.91 34.60 20.01
CA LEU A 153 -18.40 34.41 21.38
C LEU A 153 -17.69 35.35 22.37
N ALA A 154 -16.36 35.43 22.31
CA ALA A 154 -15.60 36.33 23.17
C ALA A 154 -15.93 37.81 22.93
N GLN A 155 -16.19 38.22 21.68
CA GLN A 155 -16.66 39.56 21.35
C GLN A 155 -18.01 39.85 21.99
N LYS A 156 -18.97 38.92 21.88
CA LYS A 156 -20.27 39.05 22.52
C LYS A 156 -20.18 39.11 24.05
N GLU A 157 -19.39 38.24 24.67
CA GLU A 157 -19.16 38.26 26.12
C GLU A 157 -18.57 39.61 26.58
N ASN A 158 -17.62 40.17 25.82
CA ASN A 158 -17.08 41.50 26.10
C ASN A 158 -18.13 42.61 25.95
N GLU A 159 -18.96 42.56 24.89
CA GLU A 159 -20.08 43.50 24.73
C GLU A 159 -21.06 43.40 25.90
N ASP A 160 -21.45 42.18 26.29
CA ASP A 160 -22.35 41.93 27.42
C ASP A 160 -21.77 42.47 28.74
N LEU A 161 -20.46 42.32 28.99
CA LEU A 161 -19.78 42.88 30.17
C LEU A 161 -19.80 44.42 30.15
N VAL A 162 -19.49 45.05 29.01
CA VAL A 162 -19.55 46.51 28.85
C VAL A 162 -20.99 47.02 29.02
N MET A 163 -21.98 46.25 28.58
CA MET A 163 -23.39 46.59 28.75
C MET A 163 -23.90 46.31 30.18
N CYS A 164 -23.22 45.50 30.99
CA CYS A 164 -23.50 45.37 32.42
C CYS A 164 -22.85 46.50 33.23
N ASP A 165 -21.81 47.13 32.70
CA ASP A 165 -21.22 48.40 33.17
C ASP A 165 -22.10 49.63 32.82
N ILE A 166 -23.43 49.45 32.72
CA ILE A 166 -24.36 50.58 32.89
C ILE A 166 -24.00 51.20 34.24
N PRO A 167 -23.79 52.53 34.32
CA PRO A 167 -23.68 53.19 35.59
C PRO A 167 -24.92 52.81 36.38
N PHE A 168 -24.75 51.97 37.41
CA PHE A 168 -25.69 51.97 38.51
C PHE A 168 -25.95 53.44 38.79
N PRO A 169 -27.20 53.94 38.76
CA PRO A 169 -27.45 55.33 39.07
C PRO A 169 -26.70 55.59 40.37
N ALA A 170 -25.79 56.56 40.33
CA ALA A 170 -24.75 56.83 41.32
C ALA A 170 -25.27 57.07 42.76
N ASN A 171 -26.56 56.84 42.98
CA ASN A 171 -27.31 56.96 44.21
C ASN A 171 -27.51 55.61 44.93
N LYS A 172 -26.80 54.53 44.55
CA LYS A 172 -26.85 53.26 45.29
C LYS A 172 -25.51 52.59 45.59
N ALA A 173 -24.40 53.10 45.07
CA ALA A 173 -23.12 52.94 45.75
C ALA A 173 -23.10 53.98 46.87
N ILE A 174 -23.23 53.55 48.13
CA ILE A 174 -23.24 54.43 49.32
C ILE A 174 -21.83 55.06 49.57
N TYR A 175 -20.92 54.95 48.60
CA TYR A 175 -19.52 55.35 48.75
C TYR A 175 -19.09 56.14 47.51
N ASP A 176 -18.67 57.37 47.75
CA ASP A 176 -18.10 58.27 46.76
C ASP A 176 -16.82 57.66 46.15
N LEU A 177 -16.75 57.62 44.82
CA LEU A 177 -15.60 57.05 44.10
C LEU A 177 -14.37 57.98 44.20
N ASP A 178 -14.58 59.27 44.43
CA ASP A 178 -13.54 60.29 44.52
C ASP A 178 -13.09 60.57 45.97
N ASP A 179 -13.60 59.85 46.97
CA ASP A 179 -13.20 60.02 48.37
C ASP A 179 -11.71 59.61 48.58
N PRO A 180 -10.83 60.57 48.92
CA PRO A 180 -9.42 60.29 49.18
C PRO A 180 -9.19 59.45 50.45
N ASN A 181 -10.16 59.39 51.36
CA ASN A 181 -10.11 58.57 52.58
C ASN A 181 -10.79 57.20 52.39
N ARG A 182 -11.22 56.86 51.17
CA ARG A 182 -11.81 55.55 50.88
C ARG A 182 -10.81 54.44 51.21
N PRO A 183 -11.18 53.41 52.00
CA PRO A 183 -10.33 52.26 52.24
C PRO A 183 -9.97 51.60 50.91
N ARG A 184 -8.68 51.61 50.56
CA ARG A 184 -8.13 50.98 49.36
C ARG A 184 -7.41 49.72 49.79
N PHE A 185 -8.06 48.58 49.60
CA PHE A 185 -7.44 47.27 49.81
C PHE A 185 -6.69 46.86 48.55
N THR A 186 -5.48 46.34 48.73
CA THR A 186 -4.76 45.57 47.72
C THR A 186 -5.49 44.26 47.44
N THR A 187 -5.23 43.66 46.28
CA THR A 187 -5.76 42.33 45.94
C THR A 187 -5.33 41.25 46.94
N GLN A 188 -4.20 41.45 47.62
CA GLN A 188 -3.73 40.56 48.68
C GLN A 188 -4.56 40.72 49.95
N GLU A 189 -4.75 41.95 50.44
CA GLU A 189 -5.58 42.22 51.63
C GLU A 189 -7.01 41.75 51.43
N LEU A 190 -7.56 41.89 50.22
CA LEU A 190 -8.90 41.38 49.93
C LEU A 190 -8.98 39.85 50.05
N LYS A 191 -7.96 39.13 49.60
CA LYS A 191 -7.88 37.67 49.77
C LYS A 191 -7.78 37.31 51.25
N ASP A 192 -6.91 38.00 51.99
CA ASP A 192 -6.70 37.75 53.41
C ASP A 192 -7.99 38.00 54.21
N ILE A 193 -8.70 39.10 53.95
CA ILE A 193 -10.02 39.39 54.53
C ILE A 193 -11.04 38.31 54.15
N LEU A 194 -11.02 37.82 52.91
CA LEU A 194 -11.94 36.77 52.48
C LEU A 194 -11.67 35.44 53.20
N HIS A 195 -10.39 35.11 53.40
CA HIS A 195 -9.96 33.94 54.15
C HIS A 195 -10.37 34.05 55.62
N GLU A 196 -10.05 35.17 56.27
CA GLU A 196 -10.45 35.43 57.66
C GLU A 196 -11.97 35.38 57.82
N ARG A 197 -12.74 35.98 56.90
CA ARG A 197 -14.21 35.91 56.90
C ARG A 197 -14.70 34.47 56.79
N ASN A 198 -14.10 33.64 55.93
CA ASN A 198 -14.47 32.24 55.79
C ASN A 198 -14.17 31.44 57.07
N GLU A 199 -13.01 31.67 57.70
CA GLU A 199 -12.63 31.04 58.96
C GLU A 199 -13.57 31.44 60.10
N LEU A 200 -13.88 32.73 60.23
CA LEU A 200 -14.84 33.24 61.20
C LEU A 200 -16.23 32.67 60.95
N LYS A 201 -16.66 32.55 59.70
CA LYS A 201 -17.96 31.97 59.34
C LYS A 201 -18.04 30.49 59.73
N ALA A 202 -16.97 29.72 59.50
CA ALA A 202 -16.91 28.33 59.95
C ALA A 202 -16.99 28.24 61.47
N ARG A 203 -16.21 29.07 62.18
CA ARG A 203 -16.23 29.12 63.64
C ARG A 203 -17.58 29.54 64.21
N VAL A 204 -18.27 30.48 63.57
CA VAL A 204 -19.63 30.88 63.95
C VAL A 204 -20.59 29.72 63.74
N SER A 205 -20.50 28.98 62.62
CA SER A 205 -21.30 27.78 62.39
C SER A 205 -21.10 26.73 63.49
N ASP A 206 -19.85 26.45 63.86
CA ASP A 206 -19.53 25.49 64.91
C ASP A 206 -20.11 25.92 66.27
N LEU A 207 -20.03 27.23 66.59
CA LEU A 207 -20.59 27.79 67.82
C LEU A 207 -22.13 27.80 67.81
N GLU A 208 -22.75 28.04 66.65
CA GLU A 208 -24.21 27.94 66.48
C GLU A 208 -24.69 26.50 66.69
N ASP A 209 -23.97 25.50 66.15
CA ASP A 209 -24.26 24.08 66.35
C ASP A 209 -24.11 23.66 67.83
N GLU A 210 -23.06 24.15 68.50
CA GLU A 210 -22.88 23.95 69.93
C GLU A 210 -24.02 24.57 70.74
N LEU A 211 -24.39 25.83 70.45
CA LEU A 211 -25.50 26.51 71.10
C LEU A 211 -26.85 25.82 70.87
N GLU A 212 -27.10 25.29 69.68
CA GLU A 212 -28.34 24.56 69.37
C GLU A 212 -28.43 23.25 70.18
N THR A 213 -27.30 22.65 70.54
CA THR A 213 -27.27 21.48 71.45
C THR A 213 -27.76 21.84 72.86
N TYR A 214 -27.49 23.06 73.32
CA TYR A 214 -27.94 23.57 74.62
C TYR A 214 -29.31 24.25 74.58
N ARG A 215 -29.89 24.42 73.38
CA ARG A 215 -31.23 24.98 73.24
C ARG A 215 -32.25 23.96 73.77
N PRO A 216 -33.15 24.36 74.69
CA PRO A 216 -34.16 23.44 75.21
C PRO A 216 -35.08 22.99 74.07
N LYS A 217 -34.95 21.72 73.66
CA LYS A 217 -35.84 21.07 72.69
C LYS A 217 -37.26 21.10 73.25
N LYS A 218 -38.12 21.99 72.72
CA LYS A 218 -39.56 21.92 72.95
C LYS A 218 -40.05 20.56 72.44
N LYS A 219 -40.40 19.66 73.36
CA LYS A 219 -41.08 18.42 73.05
C LYS A 219 -42.44 18.76 72.45
N THR A 220 -42.57 18.60 71.14
CA THR A 220 -43.86 18.46 70.48
C THR A 220 -43.75 17.29 69.52
N GLU A 221 -44.56 16.28 69.82
CA GLU A 221 -44.69 15.00 69.16
C GLU A 221 -45.33 15.17 67.78
N THR A 222 -44.82 14.46 66.76
CA THR A 222 -45.58 13.68 65.76
C THR A 222 -44.59 13.06 64.74
N PRO A 223 -44.66 11.74 64.46
CA PRO A 223 -43.87 11.07 63.43
C PRO A 223 -44.68 10.83 62.14
N VAL A 224 -43.95 10.45 61.07
CA VAL A 224 -44.27 9.45 60.03
C VAL A 224 -43.97 9.93 58.58
N ASP A 225 -42.98 9.24 57.99
CA ASP A 225 -42.68 8.87 56.59
C ASP A 225 -42.85 9.84 55.41
N GLU A 226 -41.80 9.94 54.58
CA GLU A 226 -41.82 9.30 53.24
C GLU A 226 -40.39 9.03 52.74
N ASP A 227 -40.08 7.75 52.59
CA ASP A 227 -39.00 7.22 51.76
C ASP A 227 -39.66 6.19 50.81
N ALA A 228 -39.63 6.41 49.49
CA ALA A 228 -39.98 5.36 48.52
C ALA A 228 -39.22 5.56 47.19
N PRO A 229 -38.27 4.67 46.83
CA PRO A 229 -37.59 4.70 45.54
C PRO A 229 -38.39 3.96 44.46
N VAL A 230 -38.73 4.66 43.37
CA VAL A 230 -39.37 4.08 42.18
C VAL A 230 -38.30 3.42 41.30
N GLN A 231 -38.20 2.09 41.32
CA GLN A 231 -37.43 1.30 40.35
C GLN A 231 -38.37 0.35 39.59
N GLY A 232 -38.74 0.73 38.36
CA GLY A 232 -39.36 -0.19 37.40
C GLY A 232 -38.30 -0.88 36.53
N PRO A 233 -38.56 -2.11 36.02
CA PRO A 233 -37.63 -2.77 35.11
C PRO A 233 -37.55 -2.04 33.77
N LEU A 234 -36.32 -1.71 33.36
CA LEU A 234 -36.00 -1.02 32.11
C LEU A 234 -36.55 -1.81 30.88
N PRO A 235 -37.31 -1.20 29.97
CA PRO A 235 -37.80 -1.88 28.76
C PRO A 235 -36.66 -2.43 27.89
N TYR A 236 -36.84 -3.64 27.35
CA TYR A 236 -35.86 -4.34 26.50
C TYR A 236 -35.60 -3.56 25.20
N GLU A 237 -34.34 -3.17 24.98
CA GLU A 237 -33.90 -2.44 23.79
C GLU A 237 -33.83 -3.35 22.55
N PRO A 238 -34.43 -2.97 21.41
CA PRO A 238 -34.35 -3.72 20.16
C PRO A 238 -32.91 -3.84 19.61
N ASP A 239 -32.55 -5.01 19.08
CA ASP A 239 -31.18 -5.32 18.61
C ASP A 239 -30.67 -4.53 17.38
N ASP A 240 -31.50 -3.68 16.79
CA ASP A 240 -31.16 -2.87 15.61
C ASP A 240 -30.64 -1.47 15.94
N ALA A 241 -30.26 -1.25 17.22
CA ALA A 241 -29.72 0.02 17.68
C ALA A 241 -28.41 0.37 16.91
N PRO A 242 -28.30 1.57 16.30
CA PRO A 242 -27.16 1.92 15.43
C PRO A 242 -25.78 1.85 16.11
N TRP A 243 -25.74 1.94 17.44
CA TRP A 243 -24.52 1.83 18.25
C TRP A 243 -24.07 0.39 18.54
N LYS A 244 -24.95 -0.62 18.38
CA LYS A 244 -24.63 -2.03 18.59
C LYS A 244 -23.96 -2.70 17.39
N LYS A 245 -23.97 -2.08 16.21
CA LYS A 245 -23.17 -2.56 15.06
C LYS A 245 -21.71 -2.24 15.32
N ALA A 246 -21.04 -3.13 16.04
CA ALA A 246 -19.59 -3.21 16.15
C ALA A 246 -19.01 -3.55 14.77
N SER A 247 -19.01 -2.56 13.88
CA SER A 247 -18.11 -2.53 12.75
C SER A 247 -16.70 -2.55 13.34
N GLU A 248 -15.99 -3.64 13.07
CA GLU A 248 -14.64 -3.91 13.52
C GLU A 248 -13.76 -2.67 13.26
N SER A 249 -13.55 -1.88 14.32
CA SER A 249 -12.84 -0.60 14.28
C SER A 249 -11.55 -0.74 13.49
N GLY A 250 -11.34 0.14 12.51
CA GLY A 250 -10.17 0.12 11.61
C GLY A 250 -8.84 0.09 12.36
N ILE A 251 -8.83 0.53 13.62
CA ILE A 251 -7.68 0.44 14.51
C ILE A 251 -7.28 -1.01 14.80
N ARG A 252 -8.23 -1.94 14.96
CA ARG A 252 -7.91 -3.38 15.15
C ARG A 252 -7.26 -3.99 13.91
N LYS A 253 -7.60 -3.50 12.71
CA LYS A 253 -6.98 -3.90 11.44
C LYS A 253 -5.59 -3.27 11.26
N PHE A 254 -5.42 -2.02 11.71
CA PHE A 254 -4.14 -1.33 11.71
C PHE A 254 -3.13 -2.01 12.65
N PHE A 255 -3.54 -2.34 13.89
CA PHE A 255 -2.71 -3.10 14.82
C PHE A 255 -2.42 -4.53 14.33
N ARG A 256 -3.39 -5.20 13.71
CA ARG A 256 -3.12 -6.51 13.07
C ARG A 256 -2.08 -6.38 11.96
N LYS A 257 -2.09 -5.32 11.14
CA LYS A 257 -1.12 -5.13 10.06
C LYS A 257 0.29 -4.75 10.55
N ILE A 258 0.39 -3.92 11.58
CA ILE A 258 1.67 -3.53 12.20
C ILE A 258 2.31 -4.70 12.98
N PHE A 259 1.52 -5.49 13.71
CA PHE A 259 2.05 -6.54 14.60
C PHE A 259 2.12 -7.94 13.95
N SER A 260 1.34 -8.23 12.90
CA SER A 260 1.43 -9.53 12.19
C SER A 260 2.65 -9.62 11.26
N GLU A 261 3.25 -8.49 10.89
CA GLU A 261 4.46 -8.45 10.06
C GLU A 261 5.74 -8.72 10.89
N SER A 262 5.62 -8.91 12.21
CA SER A 262 6.75 -9.14 13.13
C SER A 262 6.88 -10.58 13.66
N SER A 263 6.06 -11.53 13.22
CA SER A 263 6.17 -12.94 13.69
C SER A 263 7.24 -13.77 12.95
N GLY A 264 8.28 -13.11 12.43
CA GLY A 264 9.41 -13.75 11.78
C GLY A 264 10.70 -13.00 12.08
N GLY A 265 11.33 -13.34 13.21
CA GLY A 265 12.77 -13.20 13.46
C GLY A 265 13.45 -11.85 13.17
N SER A 266 14.01 -11.29 14.25
CA SER A 266 15.16 -10.36 14.27
C SER A 266 14.90 -8.85 14.20
N SER A 267 15.44 -8.20 15.24
CA SER A 267 16.01 -6.86 15.35
C SER A 267 15.17 -5.63 14.94
N PHE A 268 14.77 -4.86 15.96
CA PHE A 268 14.31 -3.48 15.83
C PHE A 268 15.39 -2.59 15.20
N PRO A 269 15.11 -1.81 14.13
CA PRO A 269 15.90 -0.64 13.82
C PRO A 269 15.27 0.58 14.50
N LYS A 270 15.93 1.09 15.56
CA LYS A 270 15.72 2.46 16.04
C LYS A 270 16.12 3.41 14.90
N ARG A 271 15.17 4.08 14.24
CA ARG A 271 15.48 5.15 13.29
C ARG A 271 15.52 6.49 14.02
N SER A 272 16.73 7.05 14.05
CA SER A 272 17.09 8.38 14.53
C SER A 272 16.35 9.48 13.78
N LEU A 273 15.75 10.43 14.51
CA LEU A 273 15.19 11.66 13.99
C LEU A 273 16.31 12.69 13.77
N SER A 274 17.02 12.63 12.64
CA SER A 274 18.02 13.66 12.34
C SER A 274 18.43 13.68 10.86
N THR A 275 17.56 14.13 9.96
CA THR A 275 18.01 14.76 8.69
C THR A 275 16.90 15.65 8.08
N LEU A 276 16.73 16.85 8.65
CA LEU A 276 16.00 17.95 8.02
C LEU A 276 16.84 19.21 8.20
N SER A 277 17.70 19.49 7.22
CA SER A 277 18.31 20.80 6.93
C SER A 277 19.40 20.64 5.87
N LYS A 278 19.08 21.01 4.62
CA LYS A 278 19.98 21.56 3.59
C LYS A 278 19.31 21.49 2.21
N MET A 279 18.36 22.40 1.96
CA MET A 279 18.11 22.92 0.61
C MET A 279 17.74 24.39 0.75
N ALA A 280 18.76 25.24 0.81
CA ALA A 280 18.67 26.64 0.48
C ALA A 280 19.99 27.00 -0.21
N LEU A 281 19.90 27.86 -1.24
CA LEU A 281 20.97 28.42 -2.06
C LEU A 281 21.30 27.66 -3.37
N SER A 282 20.51 27.94 -4.40
CA SER A 282 21.00 28.05 -5.78
C SER A 282 20.44 29.34 -6.36
N SER A 283 21.11 30.46 -6.08
CA SER A 283 20.91 31.74 -6.75
C SER A 283 21.53 31.67 -8.14
N THR A 284 20.70 31.95 -9.15
CA THR A 284 21.08 32.20 -10.54
C THR A 284 22.08 33.36 -10.62
N SER A 285 23.26 33.11 -11.17
CA SER A 285 24.21 34.15 -11.57
C SER A 285 24.44 34.04 -13.08
N ASP A 286 23.75 34.88 -13.85
CA ASP A 286 24.06 35.13 -15.26
C ASP A 286 25.29 36.03 -15.36
N PRO A 287 26.29 35.73 -16.22
CA PRO A 287 27.37 36.64 -16.48
C PRO A 287 26.96 37.65 -17.57
N VAL A 288 26.99 38.93 -17.22
CA VAL A 288 26.99 40.05 -18.17
C VAL A 288 28.41 40.16 -18.76
N TYR A 289 28.53 40.03 -20.07
CA TYR A 289 29.76 40.34 -20.81
C TYR A 289 29.78 41.83 -21.19
N CYS A 290 30.88 42.52 -20.84
CA CYS A 290 31.46 43.61 -21.61
C CYS A 290 32.68 43.08 -22.36
#